data_AF-A0A819B8G5-F1
#
_entry.id   AF-A0A819B8G5-F1
#
_cell.length_a   1.000
_cell.length_b   1.000
_cell.length_c   1.000
_cell.angle_alpha   90.00
_cell.angle_beta   90.00
_cell.angle_gamma   90.00
#
_symmetry.space_group_name_H-M   'P 1'
#
loop_
_entity.id
_entity.type
_entity.pdbx_description
1 polymer ?
#
loop_
_entity_poly.entity_id
_entity_poly.type
_entity_poly.pdbx_seq_one_letter_code
_entity_poly.pdbx_strand_id
1 'polypeptide(L)'
;MDKLRIYSYIKTRWLLGLTATQVHNELTAGYRPGVVSYNGLELYRAFYDLNTRINNILNCISNISFQPNSPMDANDPFVKRFARRVVHLKVYRPDYVDATRFSNVHSLEFYDFLSQQQLTQIRHEYFTHLVYLRMGYIEDSDIASIFFQMIFSNGFPSLYKCILDELTPPDSNHRWLSSPSIRSLIIDGFALPVYSFILTSCSNLTHLHWSRILCTDVDIEAVPIRHTHLKRLYIRTINIRNIETILSHVPNLNRLHIVSDWSRGNNCRPLDFKQLAHILVRCVPCLQHFDCETMERNPTDIDTIPEFHLCFRRIQTELVPDGRTRFFTIERSTL
;
A
#
# COMPACT_ATOMS: atom_id res chain seq x y z
N MET A 1 -25.79 -12.83 19.63
CA MET A 1 -27.08 -12.13 19.45
C MET A 1 -27.08 -11.55 18.04
N ASP A 2 -28.14 -11.74 17.23
CA ASP A 2 -28.23 -11.10 15.91
C ASP A 2 -28.08 -9.57 16.02
N LYS A 3 -27.40 -8.93 15.07
CA LYS A 3 -27.18 -7.46 15.08
C LYS A 3 -28.49 -6.69 15.25
N LEU A 4 -29.56 -7.14 14.59
CA LEU A 4 -30.93 -6.60 14.72
C LEU A 4 -31.49 -6.68 16.15
N ARG A 5 -31.16 -7.73 16.91
CA ARG A 5 -31.60 -7.88 18.31
C ARG A 5 -30.85 -6.94 19.24
N ILE A 6 -29.57 -6.65 18.99
CA ILE A 6 -28.79 -5.68 19.77
C ILE A 6 -29.34 -4.26 19.56
N TYR A 7 -29.72 -3.88 18.34
CA TYR A 7 -30.29 -2.56 18.08
C TYR A 7 -31.65 -2.35 18.74
N SER A 8 -32.55 -3.33 18.62
CA SER A 8 -33.84 -3.30 19.31
C SER A 8 -33.66 -3.21 20.83
N TYR A 9 -32.68 -3.93 21.36
CA TYR A 9 -32.32 -3.89 22.78
C TYR A 9 -31.81 -2.50 23.21
N ILE A 10 -30.82 -1.92 22.52
CA ILE A 10 -30.29 -0.58 22.83
C ILE A 10 -31.40 0.46 22.78
N LYS A 11 -32.21 0.46 21.73
CA LYS A 11 -33.32 1.40 21.55
C LYS A 11 -34.37 1.26 22.66
N THR A 12 -34.73 0.03 23.02
CA THR A 12 -35.69 -0.25 24.10
C THR A 12 -35.16 0.22 25.45
N ARG A 13 -33.89 -0.07 25.77
CA ARG A 13 -33.26 0.37 27.03
C ARG A 13 -33.14 1.88 27.12
N TRP A 14 -32.82 2.54 26.01
CA TRP A 14 -32.81 3.99 25.96
C TRP A 14 -34.20 4.60 26.16
N LEU A 15 -35.24 4.05 25.53
CA LEU A 15 -36.63 4.47 25.73
C LEU A 15 -37.11 4.25 27.18
N LEU A 16 -36.52 3.29 27.89
CA LEU A 16 -36.74 3.05 29.32
C LEU A 16 -35.94 4.01 30.23
N GLY A 17 -35.23 4.99 29.67
CA GLY A 17 -34.52 6.03 30.42
C GLY A 17 -33.12 5.64 30.89
N LEU A 18 -32.55 4.53 30.39
CA LEU A 18 -31.17 4.17 30.71
C LEU A 18 -30.19 5.11 30.00
N THR A 19 -29.14 5.48 30.70
CA THR A 19 -28.01 6.25 30.17
C THR A 19 -27.14 5.40 29.24
N ALA A 20 -26.39 6.05 28.34
CA ALA A 20 -25.45 5.37 27.43
C ALA A 20 -24.48 4.45 28.18
N THR A 21 -23.98 4.90 29.34
CA THR A 21 -23.09 4.14 30.20
C THR A 21 -23.76 2.89 30.77
N GLN A 22 -25.03 2.99 31.18
CA GLN A 22 -25.78 1.83 31.68
C GLN A 22 -26.03 0.81 30.57
N VAL A 23 -26.42 1.25 29.38
CA VAL A 23 -26.62 0.34 28.22
C VAL A 23 -25.30 -0.30 27.79
N HIS A 24 -24.20 0.46 27.78
CA HIS A 24 -22.87 -0.06 27.47
C HIS A 24 -22.41 -1.10 28.50
N ASN A 25 -22.62 -0.83 29.79
CA ASN A 25 -22.29 -1.76 30.87
C ASN A 25 -23.14 -3.03 30.82
N GLU A 26 -24.42 -2.95 30.46
CA GLU A 26 -25.28 -4.13 30.25
C GLU A 26 -24.81 -4.98 29.06
N LEU A 27 -24.43 -4.34 27.95
CA LEU A 27 -23.90 -5.03 26.78
C LEU A 27 -22.52 -5.65 27.05
N THR A 28 -21.66 -4.99 27.82
CA THR A 28 -20.34 -5.52 28.18
C THR A 28 -20.39 -6.54 29.31
N ALA A 29 -21.39 -6.52 30.20
CA ALA A 29 -21.58 -7.58 31.19
C ALA A 29 -22.01 -8.92 30.56
N GLY A 30 -22.69 -8.88 29.41
CA GLY A 30 -23.09 -10.09 28.66
C GLY A 30 -22.04 -10.64 27.70
N TYR A 31 -20.92 -9.92 27.48
CA TYR A 31 -19.88 -10.26 26.52
C TYR A 31 -18.52 -10.26 27.21
N ARG A 32 -17.64 -11.23 26.93
CA ARG A 32 -16.27 -11.25 27.50
C ARG A 32 -15.58 -9.89 27.26
N PRO A 33 -14.71 -9.42 28.17
CA PRO A 33 -14.09 -8.10 28.09
C PRO A 33 -13.24 -8.00 26.82
N GLY A 34 -13.82 -7.36 25.82
CA GLY A 34 -13.20 -6.95 24.58
C GLY A 34 -13.86 -5.62 24.22
N VAL A 35 -13.05 -4.61 23.91
CA VAL A 35 -13.52 -3.26 23.58
C VAL A 35 -14.56 -3.36 22.46
N VAL A 36 -15.83 -3.10 22.78
CA VAL A 36 -16.89 -2.98 21.78
C VAL A 36 -16.67 -1.65 21.06
N SER A 37 -15.90 -1.67 19.98
CA SER A 37 -15.72 -0.52 19.10
C SER A 37 -16.94 -0.41 18.19
N TYR A 38 -17.86 0.50 18.50
CA TYR A 38 -18.98 0.83 17.61
C TYR A 38 -18.46 1.67 16.43
N ASN A 39 -18.74 1.26 15.20
CA ASN A 39 -18.48 2.14 14.06
C ASN A 39 -19.54 3.27 14.02
N GLY A 40 -19.22 4.39 13.37
CA GLY A 40 -20.12 5.54 13.31
C GLY A 40 -21.51 5.22 12.72
N LEU A 41 -21.61 4.23 11.83
CA LEU A 41 -22.87 3.75 11.26
C LEU A 41 -23.72 2.98 12.30
N GLU A 42 -23.10 2.22 13.20
CA GLU A 42 -23.78 1.51 14.30
C GLU A 42 -24.33 2.47 15.34
N LEU A 43 -23.55 3.51 15.70
CA LEU A 43 -24.03 4.60 16.55
C LEU A 43 -25.19 5.35 15.88
N TYR A 44 -25.08 5.62 14.58
CA TYR A 44 -26.17 6.26 13.86
C TYR A 44 -27.42 5.37 13.84
N ARG A 45 -27.34 4.11 13.44
CA ARG A 45 -28.49 3.18 13.43
C ARG A 45 -29.12 3.00 14.82
N ALA A 46 -28.31 2.97 15.87
CA ALA A 46 -28.79 2.78 17.23
C ALA A 46 -29.46 4.03 17.82
N PHE A 47 -28.93 5.22 17.50
CA PHE A 47 -29.33 6.46 18.19
C PHE A 47 -30.01 7.52 17.33
N TYR A 48 -30.08 7.31 16.01
CA TYR A 48 -30.77 8.23 15.12
C TYR A 48 -32.28 8.26 15.39
N ASP A 49 -32.85 9.45 15.42
CA ASP A 49 -34.23 9.76 15.80
C ASP A 49 -34.62 9.46 17.25
N LEU A 50 -33.65 9.19 18.14
CA LEU A 50 -33.93 9.13 19.58
C LEU A 50 -34.21 10.52 20.18
N ASN A 51 -33.42 11.53 19.79
CA ASN A 51 -33.74 12.93 20.01
C ASN A 51 -32.90 13.84 19.10
N THR A 52 -33.32 15.09 18.96
CA THR A 52 -32.68 16.12 18.13
C THR A 52 -31.23 16.39 18.53
N ARG A 53 -30.88 16.29 19.81
CA ARG A 53 -29.52 16.51 20.31
C ARG A 53 -28.55 15.43 19.83
N ILE A 54 -28.96 14.16 19.85
CA ILE A 54 -28.15 13.05 19.31
C ILE A 54 -28.06 13.15 17.80
N ASN A 55 -29.16 13.47 17.11
CA ASN A 55 -29.14 13.72 15.67
C ASN A 55 -28.15 14.83 15.32
N ASN A 56 -28.09 15.91 16.10
CA ASN A 56 -27.09 16.98 15.91
C ASN A 56 -25.66 16.48 16.12
N ILE A 57 -25.39 15.71 17.18
CA ILE A 57 -24.06 15.13 17.44
C ILE A 57 -23.63 14.23 16.27
N LEU A 58 -24.50 13.32 15.84
CA LEU A 58 -24.25 12.44 14.70
C LEU A 58 -24.02 13.24 13.41
N ASN A 59 -24.78 14.34 13.21
CA ASN A 59 -24.61 15.27 12.12
C ASN A 59 -23.38 16.18 12.27
N CYS A 60 -22.65 16.15 13.38
CA CYS A 60 -21.36 16.85 13.57
C CYS A 60 -20.14 15.94 13.36
N ILE A 61 -20.32 14.61 13.25
CA ILE A 61 -19.21 13.67 13.01
C ILE A 61 -18.58 13.86 11.62
N SER A 62 -17.41 14.48 11.58
CA SER A 62 -16.55 14.55 10.39
C SER A 62 -15.60 13.35 10.32
N ASN A 63 -14.94 13.18 9.17
CA ASN A 63 -13.88 12.19 8.99
C ASN A 63 -14.33 10.74 9.17
N ILE A 64 -15.46 10.38 8.55
CA ILE A 64 -16.05 9.05 8.70
C ILE A 64 -15.24 8.05 7.88
N SER A 65 -14.92 6.91 8.49
CA SER A 65 -14.42 5.72 7.79
C SER A 65 -15.58 4.75 7.54
N PHE A 66 -15.74 4.32 6.30
CA PHE A 66 -16.79 3.41 5.89
C PHE A 66 -16.23 2.15 5.23
N GLN A 67 -16.70 1.01 5.69
CA GLN A 67 -16.34 -0.32 5.21
C GLN A 67 -17.60 -1.17 5.09
N PRO A 68 -18.25 -1.21 3.90
CA PRO A 68 -19.39 -2.08 3.69
C PRO A 68 -18.92 -3.54 3.64
N ASN A 69 -19.57 -4.39 4.45
CA ASN A 69 -19.30 -5.83 4.48
C ASN A 69 -20.34 -6.64 3.70
N SER A 70 -21.40 -5.98 3.20
CA SER A 70 -22.49 -6.61 2.47
C SER A 70 -23.19 -5.63 1.52
N PRO A 71 -23.94 -6.11 0.51
CA PRO A 71 -24.77 -5.26 -0.35
C PRO A 71 -25.82 -4.48 0.45
N MET A 72 -26.33 -5.07 1.54
CA MET A 72 -27.31 -4.42 2.41
C MET A 72 -26.71 -3.20 3.12
N ASP A 73 -25.44 -3.29 3.54
CA ASP A 73 -24.76 -2.15 4.17
C ASP A 73 -24.52 -1.02 3.17
N ALA A 74 -24.11 -1.33 1.94
CA ALA A 74 -23.85 -0.31 0.91
C ALA A 74 -25.13 0.39 0.41
N ASN A 75 -26.26 -0.34 0.39
CA ASN A 75 -27.56 0.17 -0.03
C ASN A 75 -28.41 0.72 1.11
N ASP A 76 -27.89 0.71 2.35
CA ASP A 76 -28.61 1.24 3.49
C ASP A 76 -29.01 2.72 3.24
N PRO A 77 -30.29 3.08 3.40
CA PRO A 77 -30.76 4.46 3.30
C PRO A 77 -29.96 5.45 4.15
N PHE A 78 -29.42 5.01 5.28
CA PHE A 78 -28.56 5.81 6.15
C PHE A 78 -27.23 6.15 5.49
N VAL A 79 -26.63 5.26 4.69
CA VAL A 79 -25.40 5.57 3.94
C VAL A 79 -25.63 6.75 3.01
N LYS A 80 -26.81 6.87 2.37
CA LYS A 80 -27.13 8.04 1.55
C LYS A 80 -27.02 9.37 2.31
N ARG A 81 -27.30 9.38 3.62
CA ARG A 81 -27.29 10.61 4.43
C ARG A 81 -25.91 11.09 4.83
N PHE A 82 -24.94 10.18 5.01
CA PHE A 82 -23.59 10.55 5.43
C PHE A 82 -22.50 10.27 4.38
N ALA A 83 -22.83 9.70 3.21
CA ALA A 83 -21.85 9.36 2.17
C ALA A 83 -20.91 10.53 1.81
N ARG A 84 -21.44 11.75 1.74
CA ARG A 84 -20.66 12.98 1.50
C ARG A 84 -19.68 13.37 2.62
N ARG A 85 -19.73 12.69 3.76
CA ARG A 85 -18.87 12.93 4.94
C ARG A 85 -17.86 11.81 5.16
N VAL A 86 -17.95 10.74 4.36
CA VAL A 86 -16.98 9.66 4.34
C VAL A 86 -15.70 10.19 3.74
N VAL A 87 -14.62 10.13 4.53
CA VAL A 87 -13.27 10.54 4.15
C VAL A 87 -12.41 9.31 3.83
N HIS A 88 -12.68 8.19 4.50
CA HIS A 88 -11.99 6.93 4.25
C HIS A 88 -12.99 5.88 3.78
N LEU A 89 -12.80 5.34 2.59
CA LEU A 89 -13.64 4.30 2.01
C LEU A 89 -12.80 3.04 1.77
N LYS A 90 -13.17 1.95 2.46
CA LYS A 90 -12.53 0.63 2.30
C LYS A 90 -13.52 -0.36 1.71
N VAL A 91 -13.21 -0.93 0.57
CA VAL A 91 -14.10 -1.80 -0.19
C VAL A 91 -13.43 -3.15 -0.41
N TYR A 92 -13.97 -4.18 0.25
CA TYR A 92 -13.52 -5.56 0.08
C TYR A 92 -14.27 -6.30 -1.01
N ARG A 93 -15.46 -5.80 -1.39
CA ARG A 93 -16.33 -6.40 -2.41
C ARG A 93 -16.80 -5.26 -3.31
N PRO A 94 -16.06 -4.94 -4.38
CA PRO A 94 -16.28 -3.75 -5.20
C PRO A 94 -17.67 -3.72 -5.83
N ASP A 95 -18.20 -4.89 -6.20
CA ASP A 95 -19.54 -5.09 -6.75
C ASP A 95 -20.68 -4.57 -5.87
N TYR A 96 -20.46 -4.39 -4.56
CA TYR A 96 -21.50 -3.93 -3.65
C TYR A 96 -21.64 -2.42 -3.57
N VAL A 97 -20.63 -1.67 -4.04
CA VAL A 97 -20.49 -0.26 -3.73
C VAL A 97 -20.47 0.56 -5.00
N ASP A 98 -21.35 1.57 -5.05
CA ASP A 98 -21.19 2.69 -5.97
C ASP A 98 -20.30 3.73 -5.31
N ALA A 99 -19.04 3.77 -5.75
CA ALA A 99 -18.02 4.62 -5.15
C ALA A 99 -18.28 6.12 -5.42
N THR A 100 -19.04 6.45 -6.47
CA THR A 100 -19.34 7.85 -6.87
C THR A 100 -20.21 8.58 -5.84
N ARG A 101 -20.88 7.85 -4.94
CA ARG A 101 -21.69 8.41 -3.85
C ARG A 101 -20.86 9.10 -2.77
N PHE A 102 -19.55 8.84 -2.70
CA PHE A 102 -18.67 9.27 -1.63
C PHE A 102 -17.71 10.37 -2.10
N SER A 103 -18.26 11.55 -2.40
CA SER A 103 -17.53 12.66 -3.04
C SER A 103 -16.42 13.32 -2.18
N ASN A 104 -16.39 13.06 -0.87
CA ASN A 104 -15.43 13.66 0.05
C ASN A 104 -14.34 12.66 0.50
N VAL A 105 -14.09 11.64 -0.31
CA VAL A 105 -13.09 10.60 0.01
C VAL A 105 -11.68 11.14 -0.24
N HIS A 106 -10.84 11.04 0.79
CA HIS A 106 -9.40 11.32 0.73
C HIS A 106 -8.58 10.02 0.67
N SER A 107 -9.16 8.90 1.10
CA SER A 107 -8.51 7.60 1.16
C SER A 107 -9.44 6.53 0.60
N LEU A 108 -9.08 5.95 -0.53
CA LEU A 108 -9.85 4.92 -1.21
C LEU A 108 -9.06 3.63 -1.27
N GLU A 109 -9.65 2.53 -0.80
CA GLU A 109 -9.00 1.23 -0.77
C GLU A 109 -9.89 0.14 -1.34
N PHE A 110 -9.41 -0.53 -2.37
CA PHE A 110 -9.98 -1.77 -2.88
C PHE A 110 -9.03 -2.92 -2.54
N TYR A 111 -9.57 -3.99 -1.97
CA TYR A 111 -8.78 -5.15 -1.53
C TYR A 111 -8.96 -6.39 -2.40
N ASP A 112 -9.96 -6.39 -3.28
CA ASP A 112 -10.34 -7.53 -4.11
C ASP A 112 -10.40 -7.08 -5.59
N PHE A 113 -10.76 -8.01 -6.47
CA PHE A 113 -10.83 -7.81 -7.91
C PHE A 113 -11.75 -6.64 -8.32
N LEU A 114 -11.23 -5.79 -9.20
CA LEU A 114 -11.94 -4.63 -9.75
C LEU A 114 -12.46 -4.92 -11.16
N SER A 115 -13.78 -4.85 -11.33
CA SER A 115 -14.39 -4.91 -12.66
C SER A 115 -14.19 -3.60 -13.44
N GLN A 116 -14.34 -3.67 -14.77
CA GLN A 116 -14.32 -2.49 -15.64
C GLN A 116 -15.29 -1.39 -15.16
N GLN A 117 -16.51 -1.79 -14.78
CA GLN A 117 -17.52 -0.85 -14.27
C GLN A 117 -17.07 -0.15 -12.97
N GLN A 118 -16.30 -0.83 -12.12
CA GLN A 118 -15.79 -0.22 -10.89
C GLN A 118 -14.64 0.74 -11.19
N LEU A 119 -13.77 0.40 -12.13
CA LEU A 119 -12.69 1.28 -12.55
C LEU A 119 -13.21 2.56 -13.21
N THR A 120 -14.32 2.51 -13.96
CA THR A 120 -14.92 3.73 -14.53
C THR A 120 -15.51 4.67 -13.49
N GLN A 121 -15.77 4.20 -12.26
CA GLN A 121 -16.22 5.04 -11.14
C GLN A 121 -15.06 5.75 -10.42
N ILE A 122 -13.83 5.24 -10.58
CA ILE A 122 -12.64 5.82 -9.95
C ILE A 122 -12.08 6.87 -10.90
N ARG A 123 -12.59 8.10 -10.80
CA ARG A 123 -12.13 9.23 -11.60
C ARG A 123 -11.94 10.49 -10.77
N HIS A 124 -11.17 11.42 -11.30
CA HIS A 124 -10.89 12.69 -10.65
C HIS A 124 -12.16 13.45 -10.25
N GLU A 125 -13.16 13.45 -11.13
CA GLU A 125 -14.38 14.24 -10.97
C GLU A 125 -15.18 13.81 -9.73
N TYR A 126 -15.03 12.55 -9.31
CA TYR A 126 -15.68 12.01 -8.11
C TYR A 126 -14.78 12.05 -6.87
N PHE A 127 -13.45 12.07 -7.06
CA PHE A 127 -12.45 11.97 -6.02
C PHE A 127 -11.42 13.11 -6.09
N THR A 128 -11.91 14.35 -6.03
CA THR A 128 -11.10 15.56 -6.16
C THR A 128 -10.06 15.74 -5.04
N HIS A 129 -10.33 15.17 -3.86
CA HIS A 129 -9.51 15.28 -2.66
C HIS A 129 -8.70 14.00 -2.36
N LEU A 130 -8.58 13.08 -3.32
CA LEU A 130 -7.91 11.80 -3.09
C LEU A 130 -6.42 12.00 -2.79
N VAL A 131 -5.99 11.58 -1.59
CA VAL A 131 -4.61 11.64 -1.11
C VAL A 131 -4.00 10.24 -1.03
N TYR A 132 -4.82 9.21 -0.81
CA TYR A 132 -4.38 7.82 -0.70
C TYR A 132 -5.25 6.91 -1.56
N LEU A 133 -4.60 6.07 -2.37
CA LEU A 133 -5.24 5.06 -3.20
C LEU A 133 -4.57 3.71 -2.97
N ARG A 134 -5.38 2.68 -2.66
CA ARG A 134 -4.99 1.28 -2.76
C ARG A 134 -5.89 0.59 -3.75
N MET A 135 -5.29 -0.12 -4.70
CA MET A 135 -6.01 -0.92 -5.68
C MET A 135 -5.66 -2.38 -5.51
N GLY A 136 -6.70 -3.22 -5.54
CA GLY A 136 -6.56 -4.65 -5.66
C GLY A 136 -6.25 -5.07 -7.10
N TYR A 137 -6.41 -6.36 -7.35
CA TYR A 137 -6.09 -7.00 -8.63
C TYR A 137 -6.98 -6.50 -9.79
N ILE A 138 -6.37 -6.24 -10.94
CA ILE A 138 -7.03 -5.96 -12.23
C ILE A 138 -6.49 -6.99 -13.23
N GLU A 139 -7.36 -7.90 -13.68
CA GLU A 139 -6.98 -8.99 -14.59
C GLU A 139 -6.70 -8.49 -16.02
N ASP A 140 -7.56 -7.59 -16.51
CA ASP A 140 -7.50 -7.05 -17.86
C ASP A 140 -6.37 -6.01 -18.00
N SER A 141 -5.38 -6.34 -18.84
CA SER A 141 -4.19 -5.51 -19.08
C SER A 141 -4.50 -4.17 -19.74
N ASP A 142 -5.45 -4.13 -20.66
CA ASP A 142 -5.81 -2.91 -21.39
C ASP A 142 -6.48 -1.92 -20.43
N ILE A 143 -7.38 -2.43 -19.59
CA ILE A 143 -8.05 -1.65 -18.57
C ILE A 143 -7.05 -1.18 -17.50
N ALA A 144 -6.18 -2.07 -17.01
CA ALA A 144 -5.12 -1.71 -16.06
C ALA A 144 -4.25 -0.59 -16.63
N SER A 145 -3.91 -0.67 -17.91
CA SER A 145 -3.12 0.35 -18.59
C SER A 145 -3.79 1.71 -18.67
N ILE A 146 -5.07 1.78 -19.06
CA ILE A 146 -5.84 3.03 -19.06
C ILE A 146 -5.84 3.64 -17.67
N PHE A 147 -6.00 2.81 -16.64
CA PHE A 147 -6.03 3.25 -15.25
C PHE A 147 -4.67 3.78 -14.79
N PHE A 148 -3.56 3.12 -15.15
CA PHE A 148 -2.22 3.64 -14.88
C PHE A 148 -1.93 4.94 -15.62
N GLN A 149 -2.34 5.05 -16.87
CA GLN A 149 -2.23 6.28 -17.62
C GLN A 149 -2.91 7.43 -16.87
N MET A 150 -4.10 7.20 -16.31
CA MET A 150 -4.79 8.19 -15.48
C MET A 150 -4.00 8.51 -14.20
N ILE A 151 -3.54 7.51 -13.45
CA ILE A 151 -2.78 7.73 -12.20
C ILE A 151 -1.48 8.51 -12.47
N PHE A 152 -0.68 8.05 -13.44
CA PHE A 152 0.66 8.57 -13.74
C PHE A 152 0.65 9.78 -14.70
N SER A 153 -0.53 10.24 -15.13
CA SER A 153 -0.72 11.48 -15.88
C SER A 153 -1.56 12.51 -15.13
N ASN A 154 -1.42 12.54 -13.81
CA ASN A 154 -2.00 13.56 -12.94
C ASN A 154 -3.54 13.57 -12.91
N GLY A 155 -4.17 12.41 -13.13
CA GLY A 155 -5.62 12.24 -12.95
C GLY A 155 -6.06 12.44 -11.50
N PHE A 156 -5.15 12.36 -10.52
CA PHE A 156 -5.44 12.68 -9.12
C PHE A 156 -4.41 13.68 -8.58
N PRO A 157 -4.67 15.00 -8.71
CA PRO A 157 -3.69 16.03 -8.38
C PRO A 157 -3.21 16.05 -6.93
N SER A 158 -4.01 15.51 -5.99
CA SER A 158 -3.66 15.45 -4.57
C SER A 158 -3.09 14.10 -4.12
N LEU A 159 -2.95 13.13 -5.03
CA LEU A 159 -2.59 11.75 -4.68
C LEU A 159 -1.15 11.66 -4.18
N TYR A 160 -0.99 11.48 -2.88
CA TYR A 160 0.30 11.42 -2.21
C TYR A 160 0.87 10.00 -2.15
N LYS A 161 0.02 9.02 -1.85
CA LYS A 161 0.42 7.62 -1.70
C LYS A 161 -0.47 6.70 -2.52
N CYS A 162 0.17 5.81 -3.26
CA CYS A 162 -0.49 4.83 -4.12
C CYS A 162 0.05 3.41 -3.83
N ILE A 163 -0.85 2.43 -3.77
CA ILE A 163 -0.54 1.00 -3.64
C ILE A 163 -1.26 0.27 -4.77
N LEU A 164 -0.49 -0.49 -5.55
CA LEU A 164 -0.93 -1.17 -6.75
C LEU A 164 -0.53 -2.65 -6.66
N ASP A 165 -1.48 -3.52 -6.33
CA ASP A 165 -1.23 -4.94 -6.05
C ASP A 165 -1.43 -5.82 -7.30
N GLU A 166 -0.43 -6.68 -7.59
CA GLU A 166 -0.46 -7.79 -8.56
C GLU A 166 -0.97 -7.47 -9.98
N LEU A 167 -0.53 -6.38 -10.59
CA LEU A 167 -1.13 -5.94 -11.86
C LEU A 167 -0.38 -6.46 -13.09
N THR A 168 -1.12 -6.86 -14.12
CA THR A 168 -0.55 -7.17 -15.44
C THR A 168 0.16 -5.92 -15.95
N PRO A 169 1.45 -6.01 -16.32
CA PRO A 169 2.20 -4.83 -16.73
C PRO A 169 1.54 -4.20 -17.96
N PRO A 170 1.48 -2.87 -18.02
CA PRO A 170 0.94 -2.19 -19.18
C PRO A 170 1.90 -2.40 -20.37
N ASP A 171 1.36 -2.50 -21.59
CA ASP A 171 2.17 -2.66 -22.79
C ASP A 171 3.20 -1.54 -22.97
N SER A 172 4.31 -1.79 -23.65
CA SER A 172 5.43 -0.83 -23.78
C SER A 172 5.10 0.48 -24.49
N ASN A 173 3.87 0.69 -24.98
CA ASN A 173 3.45 1.85 -25.76
C ASN A 173 2.89 3.03 -24.94
N HIS A 174 2.86 2.95 -23.61
CA HIS A 174 2.22 4.00 -22.80
C HIS A 174 3.10 5.21 -22.54
N ARG A 175 2.50 6.40 -22.68
CA ARG A 175 3.14 7.70 -22.48
C ARG A 175 2.62 8.31 -21.18
N TRP A 176 3.13 7.84 -20.05
CA TRP A 176 2.85 8.50 -18.76
C TRP A 176 3.43 9.92 -18.80
N LEU A 177 2.59 10.92 -18.49
CA LEU A 177 2.98 12.32 -18.66
C LEU A 177 3.77 12.81 -17.44
N SER A 178 3.12 12.92 -16.29
CA SER A 178 3.72 13.31 -15.02
C SER A 178 2.68 13.19 -13.90
N SER A 179 3.12 12.89 -12.69
CA SER A 179 2.31 12.86 -11.46
C SER A 179 3.17 13.32 -10.28
N PRO A 180 3.41 14.63 -10.16
CA PRO A 180 4.35 15.18 -9.18
C PRO A 180 3.83 15.14 -7.74
N SER A 181 2.55 14.82 -7.53
CA SER A 181 1.94 14.69 -6.20
C SER A 181 2.34 13.39 -5.49
N ILE A 182 2.61 12.33 -6.25
CA ILE A 182 2.91 11.00 -5.71
C ILE A 182 4.30 11.01 -5.07
N ARG A 183 4.35 10.76 -3.75
CA ARG A 183 5.59 10.71 -2.96
C ARG A 183 5.91 9.34 -2.42
N SER A 184 4.91 8.47 -2.35
CA SER A 184 5.04 7.09 -1.87
C SER A 184 4.32 6.15 -2.83
N LEU A 185 5.05 5.22 -3.42
CA LEU A 185 4.50 4.23 -4.33
C LEU A 185 4.85 2.82 -3.86
N ILE A 186 3.85 1.95 -3.79
CA ILE A 186 4.01 0.52 -3.54
C ILE A 186 3.46 -0.21 -4.74
N ILE A 187 4.27 -1.07 -5.34
CA ILE A 187 3.91 -1.85 -6.52
C ILE A 187 4.30 -3.31 -6.34
N ASP A 188 3.51 -4.20 -6.92
CA ASP A 188 3.81 -5.61 -7.00
C ASP A 188 3.58 -6.15 -8.42
N GLY A 189 4.50 -6.97 -8.92
CA GLY A 189 4.32 -7.68 -10.18
C GLY A 189 4.62 -6.86 -11.44
N PHE A 190 5.37 -5.77 -11.35
CA PHE A 190 5.74 -4.97 -12.53
C PHE A 190 7.05 -5.45 -13.17
N ALA A 191 7.14 -5.34 -14.50
CA ALA A 191 8.36 -5.60 -15.25
C ALA A 191 9.41 -4.50 -15.03
N LEU A 192 10.68 -4.87 -15.15
CA LEU A 192 11.80 -3.98 -14.88
C LEU A 192 11.78 -2.66 -15.71
N PRO A 193 11.40 -2.63 -17.00
CA PRO A 193 11.28 -1.38 -17.75
C PRO A 193 10.30 -0.36 -17.17
N VAL A 194 9.34 -0.78 -16.35
CA VAL A 194 8.38 0.13 -15.70
C VAL A 194 9.08 1.07 -14.71
N TYR A 195 10.24 0.67 -14.19
CA TYR A 195 11.02 1.48 -13.26
C TYR A 195 11.33 2.87 -13.79
N SER A 196 11.84 2.96 -15.02
CA SER A 196 12.22 4.21 -15.65
C SER A 196 11.01 5.12 -15.83
N PHE A 197 9.88 4.56 -16.27
CA PHE A 197 8.61 5.30 -16.41
C PHE A 197 8.07 5.83 -15.08
N ILE A 198 8.19 5.06 -13.99
CA ILE A 198 7.81 5.52 -12.65
C ILE A 198 8.66 6.72 -12.25
N LEU A 199 9.99 6.61 -12.39
CA LEU A 199 10.90 7.67 -11.99
C LEU A 199 10.72 8.95 -12.83
N THR A 200 10.45 8.84 -14.13
CA THR A 200 10.20 10.01 -14.97
C THR A 200 8.85 10.66 -14.66
N SER A 201 7.81 9.85 -14.41
CA SER A 201 6.46 10.34 -14.18
C SER A 201 6.32 10.96 -12.77
N CYS A 202 6.88 10.33 -11.74
CA CYS A 202 6.75 10.73 -10.35
C CYS A 202 7.98 11.50 -9.85
N SER A 203 8.22 12.71 -10.38
CA SER A 203 9.44 13.50 -10.11
C SER A 203 9.73 13.85 -8.64
N ASN A 204 8.72 13.80 -7.77
CA ASN A 204 8.83 14.04 -6.33
C ASN A 204 8.76 12.75 -5.49
N LEU A 205 8.93 11.58 -6.11
CA LEU A 205 8.84 10.30 -5.42
C LEU A 205 9.93 10.18 -4.36
N THR A 206 9.55 9.99 -3.10
CA THR A 206 10.49 9.87 -1.97
C THR A 206 10.63 8.43 -1.49
N HIS A 207 9.59 7.62 -1.68
CA HIS A 207 9.54 6.23 -1.28
C HIS A 207 8.98 5.35 -2.39
N LEU A 208 9.72 4.30 -2.74
CA LEU A 208 9.31 3.25 -3.66
C LEU A 208 9.47 1.90 -2.98
N HIS A 209 8.42 1.09 -3.03
CA HIS A 209 8.42 -0.31 -2.61
C HIS A 209 8.02 -1.16 -3.79
N TRP A 210 8.91 -2.05 -4.23
CA TRP A 210 8.68 -2.96 -5.34
C TRP A 210 8.79 -4.41 -4.88
N SER A 211 7.63 -5.01 -4.62
CA SER A 211 7.49 -6.31 -3.95
C SER A 211 7.82 -7.52 -4.83
N ARG A 212 7.68 -7.39 -6.15
CA ARG A 212 8.01 -8.45 -7.11
C ARG A 212 8.33 -7.80 -8.43
N ILE A 213 9.57 -8.00 -8.88
CA ILE A 213 10.03 -7.57 -10.20
C ILE A 213 9.86 -8.75 -11.15
N LEU A 214 9.05 -8.59 -12.19
CA LEU A 214 8.99 -9.58 -13.27
C LEU A 214 10.27 -9.46 -14.08
N CYS A 215 11.13 -10.48 -13.97
CA CYS A 215 12.32 -10.60 -14.81
C CYS A 215 11.88 -10.89 -16.25
N THR A 216 12.01 -9.88 -17.09
CA THR A 216 12.05 -10.02 -18.55
C THR A 216 13.52 -10.05 -18.97
N ASP A 217 13.88 -10.80 -20.02
CA ASP A 217 15.23 -10.75 -20.64
C ASP A 217 15.56 -9.38 -21.29
N VAL A 218 14.63 -8.42 -21.14
CA VAL A 218 14.75 -7.06 -21.64
C VAL A 218 15.52 -6.24 -20.62
N ASP A 219 16.74 -5.85 -20.99
CA ASP A 219 17.51 -4.87 -20.25
C ASP A 219 16.72 -3.54 -20.18
N ILE A 220 16.83 -2.83 -19.05
CA ILE A 220 16.35 -1.43 -19.01
C ILE A 220 17.21 -0.68 -20.03
N GLU A 221 16.58 -0.13 -21.07
CA GLU A 221 17.27 0.80 -21.96
C GLU A 221 17.99 1.83 -21.08
N ALA A 222 19.25 2.14 -21.42
CA ALA A 222 20.08 3.09 -20.70
C ALA A 222 19.57 4.53 -20.91
N VAL A 223 18.29 4.78 -20.63
CA VAL A 223 17.72 6.11 -20.57
C VAL A 223 18.45 6.80 -19.42
N PRO A 224 19.08 7.97 -19.67
CA PRO A 224 19.86 8.69 -18.69
C PRO A 224 18.91 9.36 -17.68
N ILE A 225 18.31 8.55 -16.81
CA ILE A 225 17.40 8.99 -15.77
C ILE A 225 18.19 9.15 -14.50
N ARG A 226 18.07 10.31 -13.86
CA ARG A 226 18.66 10.55 -12.54
C ARG A 226 17.62 11.16 -11.63
N HIS A 227 17.01 10.33 -10.80
CA HIS A 227 15.98 10.72 -9.86
C HIS A 227 16.59 11.11 -8.51
N THR A 228 16.56 12.40 -8.20
CA THR A 228 17.30 12.99 -7.07
C THR A 228 16.52 13.03 -5.75
N HIS A 229 15.19 12.86 -5.80
CA HIS A 229 14.30 12.94 -4.63
C HIS A 229 14.04 11.61 -3.94
N LEU A 230 14.34 10.47 -4.58
CA LEU A 230 14.05 9.15 -3.99
C LEU A 230 14.99 8.91 -2.81
N LYS A 231 14.42 8.69 -1.63
CA LYS A 231 15.17 8.49 -0.37
C LYS A 231 15.08 7.08 0.16
N ARG A 232 13.99 6.37 -0.14
CA ARG A 232 13.72 5.03 0.41
C ARG A 232 13.31 4.09 -0.71
N LEU A 233 14.07 3.02 -0.88
CA LEU A 233 13.81 2.00 -1.88
C LEU A 233 13.75 0.64 -1.20
N TYR A 234 12.65 -0.08 -1.41
CA TYR A 234 12.54 -1.51 -1.14
C TYR A 234 12.42 -2.21 -2.49
N ILE A 235 13.27 -3.22 -2.72
CA ILE A 235 13.19 -4.07 -3.90
C ILE A 235 13.26 -5.53 -3.51
N ARG A 236 12.35 -6.32 -4.06
CA ARG A 236 12.51 -7.76 -4.13
C ARG A 236 12.97 -8.15 -5.53
N THR A 237 14.22 -8.55 -5.65
CA THR A 237 14.89 -8.74 -6.95
C THR A 237 15.59 -10.08 -7.04
N ILE A 238 15.97 -10.45 -8.26
CA ILE A 238 16.44 -11.80 -8.58
C ILE A 238 17.87 -11.77 -9.17
N ASN A 239 18.39 -10.61 -9.60
CA ASN A 239 19.70 -10.52 -10.28
C ASN A 239 20.47 -9.24 -9.92
N ILE A 240 21.79 -9.38 -9.75
CA ILE A 240 22.76 -8.31 -9.46
C ILE A 240 22.85 -7.25 -10.58
N ARG A 241 22.75 -7.65 -11.85
CA ARG A 241 22.78 -6.70 -12.99
C ARG A 241 21.65 -5.68 -12.90
N ASN A 242 20.46 -6.14 -12.53
CA ASN A 242 19.29 -5.28 -12.39
C ASN A 242 19.47 -4.30 -11.23
N ILE A 243 20.12 -4.71 -10.15
CA ILE A 243 20.39 -3.85 -8.99
C ILE A 243 21.31 -2.69 -9.38
N GLU A 244 22.40 -2.95 -10.10
CA GLU A 244 23.31 -1.90 -10.56
C GLU A 244 22.56 -0.84 -11.37
N THR A 245 21.75 -1.27 -12.35
CA THR A 245 20.96 -0.37 -13.19
C THR A 245 19.94 0.41 -12.37
N ILE A 246 19.16 -0.26 -11.52
CA ILE A 246 18.16 0.37 -10.64
C ILE A 246 18.80 1.46 -9.79
N LEU A 247 19.93 1.17 -9.14
CA LEU A 247 20.59 2.07 -8.20
C LEU A 247 21.30 3.23 -8.91
N SER A 248 21.77 3.03 -10.14
CA SER A 248 22.37 4.09 -10.96
C SER A 248 21.40 5.26 -11.21
N HIS A 249 20.09 4.99 -11.25
CA HIS A 249 19.06 6.01 -11.44
C HIS A 249 18.74 6.80 -10.18
N VAL A 250 19.13 6.35 -8.98
CA VAL A 250 18.71 6.93 -7.69
C VAL A 250 19.89 7.20 -6.73
N PRO A 251 20.88 8.02 -7.12
CA PRO A 251 22.14 8.14 -6.39
C PRO A 251 22.03 8.78 -4.99
N ASN A 252 20.93 9.46 -4.69
CA ASN A 252 20.70 10.16 -3.42
C ASN A 252 19.91 9.31 -2.39
N LEU A 253 19.92 7.99 -2.57
CA LEU A 253 19.19 7.06 -1.72
C LEU A 253 19.76 7.06 -0.30
N ASN A 254 18.87 7.15 0.70
CA ASN A 254 19.23 7.12 2.12
C ASN A 254 19.00 5.73 2.72
N ARG A 255 17.88 5.09 2.37
CA ARG A 255 17.50 3.76 2.86
C ARG A 255 17.25 2.81 1.71
N LEU A 256 17.85 1.63 1.80
CA LEU A 256 17.71 0.56 0.83
C LEU A 256 17.40 -0.75 1.55
N HIS A 257 16.35 -1.43 1.13
CA HIS A 257 16.06 -2.79 1.54
C HIS A 257 16.03 -3.69 0.30
N ILE A 258 16.90 -4.70 0.27
CA ILE A 258 16.95 -5.71 -0.79
C ILE A 258 16.55 -7.07 -0.24
N VAL A 259 15.48 -7.65 -0.78
CA VAL A 259 15.12 -9.05 -0.55
C VAL A 259 15.36 -9.81 -1.83
N SER A 260 16.10 -10.90 -1.78
CA SER A 260 16.22 -11.78 -2.95
C SER A 260 15.12 -12.84 -2.94
N ASP A 261 14.49 -13.09 -4.08
CA ASP A 261 13.48 -14.15 -4.20
C ASP A 261 14.13 -15.51 -4.46
N TRP A 262 14.03 -16.40 -3.48
CA TRP A 262 14.61 -17.75 -3.49
C TRP A 262 13.65 -18.83 -3.99
N SER A 263 12.36 -18.49 -4.09
CA SER A 263 11.28 -19.46 -4.16
C SER A 263 11.03 -20.02 -5.56
N ARG A 264 11.66 -19.45 -6.59
CA ARG A 264 11.49 -19.88 -7.99
C ARG A 264 12.75 -20.57 -8.47
N GLY A 265 12.65 -21.85 -8.82
CA GLY A 265 13.72 -22.72 -9.33
C GLY A 265 14.30 -22.34 -10.70
N ASN A 266 14.38 -21.05 -11.01
CA ASN A 266 14.97 -20.53 -12.22
C ASN A 266 16.48 -20.30 -12.03
N ASN A 267 17.20 -20.42 -13.14
CA ASN A 267 18.65 -20.29 -13.34
C ASN A 267 19.26 -18.92 -12.94
N CYS A 268 18.61 -18.18 -12.05
CA CYS A 268 19.12 -16.91 -11.57
C CYS A 268 20.30 -17.17 -10.65
N ARG A 269 21.46 -16.64 -11.05
CA ARG A 269 22.67 -16.74 -10.24
C ARG A 269 22.40 -16.10 -8.88
N PRO A 270 22.76 -16.78 -7.77
CA PRO A 270 22.65 -16.18 -6.45
C PRO A 270 23.41 -14.85 -6.43
N LEU A 271 22.90 -13.94 -5.62
CA LEU A 271 23.43 -12.59 -5.51
C LEU A 271 24.79 -12.66 -4.83
N ASP A 272 25.86 -12.34 -5.57
CA ASP A 272 27.21 -12.20 -5.03
C ASP A 272 27.24 -10.97 -4.11
N PHE A 273 27.44 -11.23 -2.82
CA PHE A 273 27.32 -10.20 -1.80
C PHE A 273 28.50 -9.20 -1.85
N LYS A 274 29.69 -9.65 -2.27
CA LYS A 274 30.86 -8.78 -2.50
C LYS A 274 30.62 -7.86 -3.69
N GLN A 275 30.07 -8.40 -4.78
CA GLN A 275 29.68 -7.58 -5.94
C GLN A 275 28.62 -6.55 -5.58
N LEU A 276 27.62 -6.93 -4.77
CA LEU A 276 26.63 -5.98 -4.24
C LEU A 276 27.29 -4.86 -3.45
N ALA A 277 28.23 -5.18 -2.57
CA ALA A 277 28.93 -4.18 -1.78
C ALA A 277 29.64 -3.14 -2.67
N HIS A 278 30.33 -3.59 -3.72
CA HIS A 278 30.94 -2.69 -4.70
C HIS A 278 29.93 -1.82 -5.44
N ILE A 279 28.79 -2.38 -5.84
CA ILE A 279 27.71 -1.63 -6.48
C ILE A 279 27.16 -0.55 -5.54
N LEU A 280 26.92 -0.88 -4.27
CA LEU A 280 26.37 0.06 -3.29
C LEU A 280 27.31 1.26 -3.06
N VAL A 281 28.61 1.01 -2.86
CA VAL A 281 29.61 2.07 -2.68
C VAL A 281 29.67 3.00 -3.89
N ARG A 282 29.60 2.44 -5.10
CA ARG A 282 29.71 3.21 -6.33
C ARG A 282 28.43 3.98 -6.67
N CYS A 283 27.27 3.34 -6.55
CA CYS A 283 26.00 3.88 -7.07
C CYS A 283 25.24 4.71 -6.04
N VAL A 284 25.35 4.39 -4.74
CA VAL A 284 24.59 5.05 -3.66
C VAL A 284 25.52 5.44 -2.49
N PRO A 285 26.50 6.33 -2.71
CA PRO A 285 27.49 6.71 -1.69
C PRO A 285 26.88 7.42 -0.46
N CYS A 286 25.63 7.90 -0.55
CA CYS A 286 24.93 8.56 0.55
C CYS A 286 24.06 7.62 1.39
N LEU A 287 24.14 6.31 1.17
CA LEU A 287 23.29 5.33 1.83
C LEU A 287 23.56 5.29 3.33
N GLN A 288 22.56 5.53 4.17
CA GLN A 288 22.72 5.53 5.63
C GLN A 288 22.19 4.24 6.26
N HIS A 289 21.15 3.66 5.66
CA HIS A 289 20.52 2.44 6.15
C HIS A 289 20.46 1.43 5.01
N PHE A 290 21.01 0.26 5.25
CA PHE A 290 20.97 -0.85 4.31
C PHE A 290 20.47 -2.08 5.07
N ASP A 291 19.37 -2.62 4.60
CA ASP A 291 18.81 -3.88 5.07
C ASP A 291 18.82 -4.87 3.90
N CYS A 292 19.14 -6.12 4.18
CA CYS A 292 19.07 -7.16 3.18
C CYS A 292 18.49 -8.45 3.76
N GLU A 293 17.92 -9.26 2.87
CA GLU A 293 17.63 -10.66 3.11
C GLU A 293 18.05 -11.43 1.85
N THR A 294 19.29 -11.92 1.88
CA THR A 294 19.89 -12.67 0.76
C THR A 294 20.51 -13.98 1.22
N MET A 295 20.83 -14.85 0.28
CA MET A 295 21.50 -16.14 0.46
C MET A 295 22.60 -16.26 -0.59
N GLU A 296 23.70 -16.90 -0.25
CA GLU A 296 24.81 -17.12 -1.16
C GLU A 296 25.32 -18.56 -1.04
N ARG A 297 25.65 -19.17 -2.18
CA ARG A 297 26.35 -20.46 -2.22
C ARG A 297 27.84 -20.16 -2.27
N ASN A 298 28.54 -20.37 -1.15
CA ASN A 298 29.97 -20.11 -0.95
C ASN A 298 30.33 -18.62 -0.86
N PRO A 299 29.97 -17.94 0.23
CA PRO A 299 30.40 -16.56 0.41
C PRO A 299 31.93 -16.52 0.55
N THR A 300 32.60 -15.75 -0.30
CA THR A 300 34.05 -15.53 -0.21
C THR A 300 34.31 -14.19 0.47
N ASP A 301 35.27 -14.17 1.40
CA ASP A 301 35.79 -12.97 2.06
C ASP A 301 34.76 -12.05 2.75
N ILE A 302 33.74 -12.60 3.43
CA ILE A 302 32.73 -11.80 4.17
C ILE A 302 33.39 -10.81 5.13
N ASP A 303 34.50 -11.23 5.76
CA ASP A 303 35.23 -10.43 6.75
C ASP A 303 35.79 -9.11 6.18
N THR A 304 35.96 -9.02 4.86
CA THR A 304 36.44 -7.79 4.19
C THR A 304 35.31 -6.80 3.90
N ILE A 305 34.05 -7.24 3.95
CA ILE A 305 32.91 -6.45 3.49
C ILE A 305 32.61 -5.21 4.37
N PRO A 306 32.77 -5.26 5.71
CA PRO A 306 32.63 -4.09 6.57
C PRO A 306 33.57 -2.92 6.24
N GLU A 307 34.65 -3.16 5.49
CA GLU A 307 35.60 -2.12 5.08
C GLU A 307 35.06 -1.23 3.96
N PHE A 308 34.10 -1.72 3.15
CA PHE A 308 33.57 -0.98 2.01
C PHE A 308 32.63 0.16 2.40
N HIS A 309 31.81 -0.01 3.45
CA HIS A 309 30.82 0.98 3.85
C HIS A 309 30.31 0.77 5.28
N LEU A 310 30.02 1.86 6.01
CA LEU A 310 29.51 1.81 7.40
C LEU A 310 28.19 1.04 7.55
N CYS A 311 27.38 0.98 6.49
CA CYS A 311 26.09 0.27 6.51
C CYS A 311 26.23 -1.25 6.66
N PHE A 312 27.35 -1.84 6.23
CA PHE A 312 27.58 -3.29 6.32
C PHE A 312 27.87 -3.78 7.75
N ARG A 313 28.19 -2.88 8.69
CA ARG A 313 28.45 -3.24 10.10
C ARG A 313 27.23 -3.82 10.83
N ARG A 314 26.04 -3.73 10.23
CA ARG A 314 24.77 -4.19 10.82
C ARG A 314 24.34 -5.56 10.29
N ILE A 315 25.08 -6.10 9.32
CA ILE A 315 24.72 -7.33 8.63
C ILE A 315 25.25 -8.52 9.41
N GLN A 316 24.39 -9.51 9.54
CA GLN A 316 24.66 -10.78 10.18
C GLN A 316 24.56 -11.89 9.15
N THR A 317 25.24 -12.98 9.46
CA THR A 317 25.28 -14.18 8.63
C THR A 317 24.79 -15.39 9.42
N GLU A 318 24.01 -16.24 8.76
CA GLU A 318 23.51 -17.51 9.31
C GLU A 318 23.74 -18.61 8.27
N LEU A 319 24.33 -19.72 8.67
CA LEU A 319 24.47 -20.89 7.80
C LEU A 319 23.15 -21.68 7.80
N VAL A 320 22.55 -21.81 6.62
CA VAL A 320 21.29 -22.55 6.40
C VAL A 320 21.60 -24.04 6.20
N PRO A 321 20.72 -24.98 6.61
CA PRO A 321 20.99 -26.43 6.54
C PRO A 321 21.37 -26.98 5.16
N ASP A 322 21.07 -26.26 4.09
CA ASP A 322 21.41 -26.64 2.71
C ASP A 322 22.80 -26.14 2.24
N GLY A 323 23.61 -25.62 3.18
CA GLY A 323 24.96 -25.12 2.92
C GLY A 323 25.03 -23.70 2.38
N ARG A 324 23.89 -22.99 2.24
CA ARG A 324 23.89 -21.56 1.89
C ARG A 324 24.13 -20.69 3.10
N THR A 325 24.73 -19.52 2.89
CA THR A 325 24.82 -18.48 3.94
C THR A 325 23.75 -17.44 3.70
N ARG A 326 22.89 -17.22 4.68
CA ARG A 326 21.89 -16.15 4.71
C ARG A 326 22.53 -14.88 5.25
N PHE A 327 22.42 -13.78 4.52
CA PHE A 327 22.74 -12.44 4.99
C PHE A 327 21.45 -11.73 5.39
N PHE A 328 21.43 -11.17 6.59
CA PHE A 328 20.28 -10.45 7.09
C PHE A 328 20.69 -9.31 8.02
N THR A 329 19.81 -8.32 8.18
CA THR A 329 20.00 -7.27 9.18
C THR A 329 19.08 -7.55 10.35
N ILE A 330 19.63 -7.68 11.56
CA ILE A 330 18.81 -7.60 12.76
C ILE A 330 18.47 -6.13 12.94
N GLU A 331 17.22 -5.76 12.70
CA GLU A 331 16.68 -4.58 13.37
C GLU A 331 16.89 -4.84 14.86
N ARG A 332 17.72 -4.00 15.52
CA ARG A 332 17.60 -3.86 16.97
C ARG A 332 16.14 -3.49 17.18
N SER A 333 15.33 -4.48 17.53
CA SER A 333 14.04 -4.31 18.15
C SER A 333 14.34 -3.46 19.37
N THR A 334 14.19 -2.15 19.22
CA THR A 334 14.07 -1.26 20.36
C THR A 334 12.78 -1.66 21.04
N LEU A 335 12.95 -2.48 22.08
CA LEU A 335 12.40 -2.28 23.42
C LEU A 335 11.73 -0.92 23.62
#